data_AF-A0A1Q5I655-F1
#
_entry.id   AF-A0A1Q5I655-F1
#
_cell.length_a   1.000
_cell.length_b   1.000
_cell.length_c   1.000
_cell.angle_alpha   90.00
_cell.angle_beta   90.00
_cell.angle_gamma   90.00
#
_symmetry.space_group_name_H-M   'P 1'
#
loop_
_entity.id
_entity.type
_entity.pdbx_description
1 polymer ?
#
loop_
_entity_poly.entity_id
_entity_poly.type
_entity_poly.pdbx_seq_one_letter_code
_entity_poly.pdbx_strand_id
1 'polypeptide(L)'
;MVLAGRDLFVENHVVPAEVDSGWHIKDVAGAAFARSVFEGYWVRATPWQEARAALADAVTTPRQRMILRGLGEGDTQAVVAKALDVSGREVGRELESLRDELGLKSTNQLMVWWATSRDREVP
;
A
#
# COMPACT_ATOMS: atom_id res chain seq x y z
N MET A 1 -1.12 -12.47 14.97
CA MET A 1 -1.66 -13.82 14.64
C MET A 1 -0.51 -14.79 14.40
N VAL A 2 -0.52 -15.97 15.03
CA VAL A 2 0.49 -17.02 14.86
C VAL A 2 -0.17 -18.34 14.50
N LEU A 3 0.35 -19.03 13.48
CA LEU A 3 -0.08 -20.36 13.04
C LEU A 3 1.00 -21.38 13.42
N ALA A 4 0.69 -22.31 14.33
CA ALA A 4 1.61 -23.34 14.81
C ALA A 4 0.99 -24.72 14.61
N GLY A 5 1.31 -25.40 13.51
CA GLY A 5 0.70 -26.69 13.18
C GLY A 5 -0.82 -26.55 12.97
N ARG A 6 -1.61 -27.12 13.89
CA ARG A 6 -3.09 -27.07 13.92
C ARG A 6 -3.64 -25.99 14.85
N ASP A 7 -2.77 -25.29 15.57
CA ASP A 7 -3.13 -24.26 16.53
C ASP A 7 -3.04 -22.87 15.89
N LEU A 8 -4.02 -22.03 16.21
CA LEU A 8 -4.08 -20.64 15.81
C LEU A 8 -4.12 -19.75 17.06
N PHE A 9 -3.25 -18.76 17.12
CA PHE A 9 -3.21 -17.76 18.18
C PHE A 9 -3.51 -16.37 17.61
N VAL A 10 -4.45 -15.66 18.21
CA VAL A 10 -4.88 -14.33 17.78
C VAL A 10 -4.80 -13.37 18.97
N GLU A 11 -4.20 -12.21 18.79
CA GLU A 11 -4.15 -11.16 19.82
C GLU A 11 -5.57 -10.70 20.18
N ASN A 12 -5.78 -10.37 21.45
CA ASN A 12 -7.08 -9.91 21.89
C ASN A 12 -7.24 -8.41 21.64
N HIS A 13 -8.12 -8.05 20.70
CA HIS A 13 -8.52 -6.67 20.42
C HIS A 13 -9.99 -6.36 20.76
N VAL A 14 -10.71 -7.32 21.36
CA VAL A 14 -12.18 -7.28 21.45
C VAL A 14 -12.67 -7.05 22.87
N VAL A 15 -11.99 -7.61 23.87
CA VAL A 15 -12.38 -7.49 25.28
C VAL A 15 -11.25 -6.91 26.11
N PRO A 16 -11.55 -6.10 27.15
CA PRO A 16 -10.53 -5.67 28.10
C PRO A 16 -9.86 -6.87 28.76
N ALA A 17 -8.54 -6.95 28.65
CA ALA A 17 -7.72 -8.02 29.22
C ALA A 17 -6.27 -7.52 29.42
N GLU A 18 -5.40 -8.41 29.88
CA GLU A 18 -3.96 -8.12 29.97
C GLU A 18 -3.35 -7.82 28.60
N VAL A 19 -2.33 -6.96 28.56
CA VAL A 19 -1.71 -6.40 27.34
C VAL A 19 -1.27 -7.49 26.35
N ASP A 20 -0.74 -8.60 26.85
CA ASP A 20 -0.21 -9.71 26.03
C ASP A 20 -1.16 -10.92 26.00
N SER A 21 -2.46 -10.71 26.24
CA SER A 21 -3.46 -11.77 26.18
C SER A 21 -3.95 -12.05 24.75
N GLY A 22 -4.38 -13.28 24.50
CA GLY A 22 -4.85 -13.70 23.19
C GLY A 22 -5.78 -14.92 23.25
N TRP A 23 -6.33 -15.23 22.09
CA TRP A 23 -7.23 -16.36 21.86
C TRP A 23 -6.44 -17.54 21.29
N HIS A 24 -6.54 -18.69 21.94
CA HIS A 24 -6.06 -19.96 21.40
C HIS A 24 -7.20 -20.72 20.75
N ILE A 25 -7.16 -20.80 19.42
CA ILE A 25 -8.16 -21.47 18.59
C ILE A 25 -7.62 -22.84 18.20
N LYS A 26 -8.33 -23.89 18.64
CA LYS A 26 -8.02 -25.31 18.35
C LYS A 26 -8.91 -25.91 17.25
N ASP A 27 -9.91 -25.16 16.79
CA ASP A 27 -10.79 -25.61 15.73
C ASP A 27 -10.01 -25.79 14.42
N VAL A 28 -10.06 -26.99 13.86
CA VAL A 28 -9.28 -27.37 12.68
C VAL A 28 -9.71 -26.56 11.47
N ALA A 29 -11.01 -26.28 11.31
CA ALA A 29 -11.51 -25.50 10.20
C ALA A 29 -11.04 -24.04 10.28
N GLY A 30 -11.13 -23.43 11.48
CA GLY A 30 -10.64 -22.08 11.75
C GLY A 30 -9.14 -21.93 11.50
N ALA A 31 -8.32 -22.86 12.00
CA ALA A 31 -6.88 -22.84 11.76
C ALA A 31 -6.53 -23.06 10.28
N ALA A 32 -7.22 -23.96 9.58
CA ALA A 32 -7.03 -24.20 8.15
C ALA A 32 -7.43 -22.98 7.30
N PHE A 33 -8.54 -22.32 7.65
CA PHE A 33 -8.98 -21.09 6.99
C PHE A 33 -7.95 -19.98 7.15
N ALA A 34 -7.53 -19.68 8.38
CA ALA A 34 -6.52 -18.65 8.64
C ALA A 34 -5.20 -18.93 7.89
N ARG A 35 -4.77 -20.20 7.84
CA ARG A 35 -3.64 -20.61 7.01
C ARG A 35 -3.87 -20.34 5.53
N SER A 36 -5.03 -20.69 4.97
CA SER A 36 -5.33 -20.45 3.56
C SER A 36 -5.27 -18.96 3.19
N VAL A 37 -5.72 -18.08 4.10
CA VAL A 37 -5.65 -16.63 3.93
C VAL A 37 -4.20 -16.16 3.97
N PHE A 38 -3.44 -16.60 4.98
CA PHE A 38 -2.02 -16.29 5.10
C PHE A 38 -1.23 -16.70 3.86
N GLU A 39 -1.34 -17.97 3.44
CA GLU A 39 -0.63 -18.48 2.25
C GLU A 39 -1.06 -17.73 0.99
N GLY A 40 -2.35 -17.40 0.87
CA GLY A 40 -2.85 -16.58 -0.23
C GLY A 40 -2.17 -15.22 -0.31
N TYR A 41 -2.02 -14.52 0.82
CA TYR A 41 -1.29 -13.25 0.85
C TYR A 41 0.22 -13.45 0.69
N TRP A 42 0.79 -14.48 1.31
CA TRP A 42 2.22 -14.78 1.27
C TRP A 42 2.71 -15.03 -0.16
N VAL A 43 1.97 -15.83 -0.93
CA VAL A 43 2.30 -16.13 -2.34
C VAL A 43 2.24 -14.88 -3.24
N ARG A 44 1.39 -13.91 -2.91
CA ARG A 44 1.28 -12.64 -3.67
C ARG A 44 2.16 -11.53 -3.14
N ALA A 45 2.78 -11.70 -1.98
CA ALA A 45 3.60 -10.67 -1.37
C ALA A 45 4.90 -10.51 -2.15
N THR A 46 5.31 -9.27 -2.38
CA THR A 46 6.62 -8.97 -2.94
C THR A 46 7.70 -9.23 -1.88
N PRO A 47 8.73 -10.06 -2.16
CA PRO A 47 9.88 -10.21 -1.28
C PRO A 47 10.53 -8.87 -0.95
N TRP A 48 10.98 -8.68 0.29
CA TRP A 48 11.53 -7.38 0.72
C TRP A 48 12.73 -6.90 -0.09
N GLN A 49 13.55 -7.83 -0.58
CA GLN A 49 14.71 -7.49 -1.42
C GLN A 49 14.26 -6.93 -2.78
N GLU A 50 13.25 -7.55 -3.38
CA GLU A 50 12.66 -7.10 -4.64
C GLU A 50 11.94 -5.76 -4.46
N ALA A 51 11.17 -5.60 -3.37
CA ALA A 51 10.53 -4.34 -3.02
C ALA A 51 11.55 -3.20 -2.86
N ARG A 52 12.69 -3.46 -2.20
CA ARG A 52 13.78 -2.47 -2.07
C ARG A 52 14.43 -2.12 -3.40
N ALA A 53 14.66 -3.09 -4.27
CA ALA A 53 15.21 -2.84 -5.60
C ALA A 53 14.24 -1.98 -6.43
N ALA A 54 12.94 -2.34 -6.44
CA ALA A 54 11.91 -1.58 -7.15
C ALA A 54 11.78 -0.14 -6.62
N LEU A 55 11.95 0.08 -5.31
CA LEU A 55 11.98 1.42 -4.72
C LEU A 55 13.21 2.24 -5.15
N ALA A 56 14.36 1.59 -5.32
CA ALA A 56 15.60 2.26 -5.72
C ALA A 56 15.57 2.69 -7.20
N ASP A 57 14.88 1.93 -8.05
CA ASP A 57 14.73 2.21 -9.47
C ASP A 57 13.51 3.11 -9.79
N ALA A 58 12.67 3.43 -8.78
CA ALA A 58 11.48 4.25 -8.97
C ALA A 58 11.84 5.71 -9.29
N VAL A 59 11.16 6.27 -10.30
CA VAL A 59 11.27 7.69 -10.64
C VAL A 59 10.51 8.55 -9.63
N THR A 60 9.39 8.03 -9.14
CA THR A 60 8.48 8.71 -8.22
C THR A 60 8.92 8.60 -6.77
N THR A 61 8.70 9.69 -6.02
CA THR A 61 8.74 9.65 -4.56
C THR A 61 7.51 8.92 -3.99
N PRO A 62 7.57 8.42 -2.74
CA PRO A 62 6.40 7.79 -2.11
C PRO A 62 5.18 8.71 -2.08
N ARG A 63 5.38 10.01 -1.83
CA ARG A 63 4.30 11.00 -1.81
C ARG A 63 3.67 11.21 -3.20
N GLN A 64 4.50 11.33 -4.23
CA GLN A 64 4.01 11.44 -5.61
C GLN A 64 3.19 10.21 -6.01
N ARG A 65 3.61 8.99 -5.61
CA ARG A 65 2.82 7.78 -5.84
C ARG A 65 1.47 7.81 -5.14
N MET A 66 1.41 8.26 -3.89
CA MET A 66 0.13 8.41 -3.18
C MET A 66 -0.80 9.37 -3.91
N ILE A 67 -0.28 10.49 -4.40
CA ILE A 67 -1.06 11.45 -5.19
C ILE A 67 -1.57 10.81 -6.48
N LEU A 68 -0.68 10.18 -7.25
CA LEU A 68 -1.02 9.56 -8.53
C LEU A 68 -1.99 8.38 -8.39
N ARG A 69 -1.92 7.61 -7.28
CA ARG A 69 -2.91 6.57 -6.96
C ARG A 69 -4.30 7.16 -6.77
N GLY A 70 -4.44 8.17 -5.90
CA GLY A 70 -5.74 8.84 -5.69
C GLY A 70 -6.30 9.44 -6.98
N LEU A 71 -5.47 10.14 -7.76
CA LEU A 71 -5.90 10.65 -9.06
C LEU A 71 -6.31 9.54 -10.05
N GLY A 72 -5.63 8.40 -10.01
CA GLY A 72 -5.95 7.22 -10.83
C GLY A 72 -7.26 6.52 -10.42
N GLU A 73 -7.65 6.65 -9.17
CA GLU A 73 -8.93 6.18 -8.62
C GLU A 73 -10.10 7.14 -8.93
N GLY A 74 -9.79 8.30 -9.52
CA GLY A 74 -10.77 9.33 -9.90
C GLY A 74 -10.92 10.45 -8.87
N ASP A 75 -10.11 10.47 -7.82
CA ASP A 75 -10.13 11.56 -6.85
C ASP A 75 -9.65 12.88 -7.46
N THR A 76 -10.20 13.98 -6.95
CA THR A 76 -9.70 15.31 -7.28
C THR A 76 -8.45 15.63 -6.47
N GLN A 77 -7.60 16.54 -6.95
CA GLN A 77 -6.42 17.00 -6.18
C GLN A 77 -6.79 17.57 -4.80
N ALA A 78 -7.99 18.14 -4.64
CA ALA A 78 -8.46 18.64 -3.35
C ALA A 78 -8.79 17.51 -2.36
N VAL A 79 -9.37 16.42 -2.85
CA VAL A 79 -9.65 15.21 -2.05
C VAL A 79 -8.34 14.56 -1.63
N VAL A 80 -7.41 14.38 -2.57
CA VAL A 80 -6.07 13.83 -2.30
C VAL A 80 -5.30 14.69 -1.31
N ALA A 81 -5.31 16.02 -1.48
CA ALA A 81 -4.64 16.95 -0.56
C ALA A 81 -5.17 16.80 0.87
N LYS A 82 -6.50 16.71 1.02
CA LYS A 82 -7.14 16.48 2.31
C LYS A 82 -6.77 15.12 2.92
N ALA A 83 -6.73 14.07 2.11
CA ALA A 83 -6.37 12.73 2.58
C ALA A 83 -4.90 12.64 3.05
N LEU A 84 -4.02 13.44 2.46
CA LEU A 84 -2.59 13.51 2.78
C LEU A 84 -2.23 14.57 3.84
N ASP A 85 -3.22 15.31 4.36
CA ASP A 85 -3.02 16.44 5.28
C ASP A 85 -2.04 17.51 4.73
N VAL A 86 -2.15 17.81 3.43
CA VAL A 86 -1.34 18.83 2.75
C VAL A 86 -2.20 19.85 2.01
N SER A 87 -1.59 20.96 1.61
CA SER A 87 -2.28 21.97 0.79
C SER A 87 -2.43 21.52 -0.68
N GLY A 88 -3.49 21.97 -1.36
CA GLY A 88 -3.62 21.73 -2.82
C GLY A 88 -2.47 22.32 -3.63
N ARG A 89 -1.85 23.41 -3.15
CA ARG A 89 -0.63 23.98 -3.76
C ARG A 89 0.56 23.03 -3.66
N GLU A 90 0.67 22.28 -2.57
CA GLU A 90 1.74 21.29 -2.41
C GLU A 90 1.54 20.11 -3.35
N VAL A 91 0.31 19.59 -3.47
CA VAL A 91 -0.03 18.58 -4.48
C VAL A 91 0.32 19.07 -5.90
N GLY A 92 -0.02 20.32 -6.23
CA GLY A 92 0.33 20.93 -7.50
C GLY A 92 1.84 20.98 -7.76
N ARG A 93 2.63 21.35 -6.74
CA ARG A 93 4.10 21.39 -6.82
C ARG A 93 4.73 20.00 -7.03
N GLU A 94 4.23 18.98 -6.34
CA GLU A 94 4.69 17.59 -6.52
C GLU A 94 4.44 17.10 -7.96
N LEU A 95 3.25 17.37 -8.50
CA LEU A 95 2.89 17.02 -9.87
C LEU A 95 3.64 17.85 -10.93
N GLU A 96 3.99 19.10 -10.62
CA GLU A 96 4.81 19.94 -11.50
C GLU A 96 6.25 19.45 -11.54
N SER A 97 6.88 19.22 -10.40
CA SER A 97 8.23 18.67 -10.30
C SER A 97 8.38 17.35 -11.06
N LEU A 98 7.40 16.45 -10.92
CA LEU A 98 7.44 15.16 -11.62
C LEU A 98 7.22 15.30 -13.14
N ARG A 99 6.37 16.24 -13.56
CA ARG A 99 6.20 16.53 -15.00
C ARG A 99 7.48 17.08 -15.60
N ASP A 100 8.14 18.00 -14.90
CA ASP A 100 9.37 18.62 -15.37
C ASP A 100 10.49 17.58 -15.51
N GLU A 101 10.64 16.70 -14.52
CA GLU A 101 11.61 15.59 -14.55
C GLU A 101 11.36 14.63 -15.72
N LEU A 102 10.10 14.33 -16.02
CA LEU A 102 9.70 13.44 -17.12
C LEU A 102 9.57 14.16 -18.48
N GLY A 103 9.76 15.48 -18.54
CA GLY A 103 9.57 16.28 -19.76
C GLY A 103 8.12 16.32 -20.27
N LEU A 104 7.13 16.16 -19.38
CA LEU A 104 5.71 16.09 -19.72
C LEU A 104 5.06 17.47 -19.65
N LYS A 105 4.13 17.75 -20.57
CA LYS A 105 3.50 19.07 -20.72
C LYS A 105 2.20 19.22 -19.95
N SER A 106 1.59 18.12 -19.51
CA SER A 106 0.29 18.16 -18.84
C SER A 106 0.10 17.02 -17.83
N THR A 107 -0.81 17.24 -16.88
CA THR A 107 -1.20 16.20 -15.92
C THR A 107 -1.83 15.00 -16.61
N ASN A 108 -2.53 15.19 -17.75
CA ASN A 108 -3.06 14.07 -18.51
C ASN A 108 -1.95 13.17 -19.08
N GLN A 109 -0.87 13.76 -19.59
CA GLN A 109 0.29 12.98 -20.02
C GLN A 109 0.95 12.24 -18.84
N LEU A 110 1.02 12.89 -17.68
CA LEU A 110 1.51 12.25 -16.46
C LEU A 110 0.63 11.07 -16.03
N MET A 111 -0.70 11.19 -16.11
CA MET A 111 -1.61 10.08 -15.79
C MET A 111 -1.52 8.92 -16.79
N VAL A 112 -1.31 9.21 -18.08
CA VAL A 112 -1.06 8.18 -19.10
C VAL A 112 0.27 7.46 -18.82
N TRP A 113 1.33 8.22 -18.54
CA TRP A 113 2.62 7.65 -18.14
C TRP A 113 2.45 6.75 -16.92
N TRP A 114 1.82 7.25 -15.85
CA TRP A 114 1.57 6.52 -14.61
C TRP A 114 0.82 5.20 -14.84
N ALA A 115 -0.19 5.19 -15.70
CA ALA A 115 -0.96 3.98 -16.01
C ALA A 115 -0.11 2.85 -16.62
N THR A 116 0.99 3.20 -17.30
CA THR A 116 1.92 2.27 -17.96
C THR A 116 3.26 2.10 -17.24
N SER A 117 3.49 2.88 -16.18
CA SER A 117 4.76 2.92 -15.47
C SER A 117 4.89 1.77 -14.48
N ARG A 118 6.10 1.21 -14.37
CA ARG A 118 6.43 0.22 -13.33
C ARG A 118 6.31 0.80 -11.93
N ASP A 119 6.46 2.11 -11.77
CA ASP A 119 6.29 2.83 -10.51
C ASP A 119 4.91 2.62 -9.87
N ARG A 120 3.90 2.26 -10.67
CA ARG A 120 2.56 1.93 -10.17
C ARG A 120 2.54 0.66 -9.31
N GLU A 121 3.41 -0.29 -9.64
CA GLU A 121 3.53 -1.59 -8.96
C GLU A 121 4.47 -1.53 -7.76
N VAL A 122 5.26 -0.46 -7.64
CA VAL A 122 6.15 -0.24 -6.50
C VAL A 122 5.29 -0.07 -5.24
N PRO A 123 5.60 -0.79 -4.14
CA PRO A 123 4.89 -0.67 -2.87
C PRO A 123 4.69 0.79 -2.40
#